data_AF-A0A1J3DCM6-F1
#
_entry.id   AF-A0A1J3DCM6-F1
#
_cell.length_a   1.000
_cell.length_b   1.000
_cell.length_c   1.000
_cell.angle_alpha   90.00
_cell.angle_beta   90.00
_cell.angle_gamma   90.00
#
_symmetry.space_group_name_H-M   'P 1'
#
loop_
_entity.id
_entity.type
_entity.pdbx_description
1 polymer ?
#
loop_
_entity_poly.entity_id
_entity_poly.type
_entity_poly.pdbx_seq_one_letter_code
_entity_poly.pdbx_strand_id
1 'polypeptide(L)'
;MSTFSKLGVPIKTSVSANVLEEAMSGTVTVRPLPIGASVNGKVDKQCAHFFGVTISEQQAESGVVVRVTSTAQSKFKLLYFEQDSSGGYGLALQEESEKTGKVTSAGMYFLHFQVYRMDSTVNALAAAKDPESAFFKRLEGLQPCEVSELKAGTHIFAVYGDNFFKTASYTIEALCAKTYEDTTEKLKEIEAQILRKRNELRQFETEYRKALARFQEVTNRYTQEKQTVDELLKQRDTIHSSFSVVKTQSGNNLSNGSSSKAQGEESKGDGDSAGEEGGSESKDRSKRKWFNLNIKGSDKKLG
;
A
#
# COMPACT_ATOMS: atom_id res chain seq x y z
N MET A 1 9.92 25.25 14.25
CA MET A 1 9.36 23.89 14.47
C MET A 1 8.30 23.62 13.43
N SER A 2 8.50 22.65 12.54
CA SER A 2 7.42 21.88 11.92
C SER A 2 8.04 20.71 11.16
N THR A 3 8.44 19.70 11.92
CA THR A 3 8.85 18.38 11.42
C THR A 3 7.60 17.49 11.34
N PHE A 4 6.88 17.49 10.22
CA PHE A 4 5.85 16.46 9.96
C PHE A 4 5.68 16.23 8.46
N SER A 5 6.50 15.34 7.90
CA SER A 5 6.26 14.76 6.56
C SER A 5 7.12 13.51 6.29
N LYS A 6 7.30 12.64 7.29
CA LYS A 6 7.98 11.33 7.09
C LYS A 6 7.14 10.09 7.34
N LEU A 7 5.85 10.26 7.62
CA LEU A 7 4.87 9.18 7.60
C LEU A 7 3.78 9.65 6.64
N GLY A 8 3.64 8.99 5.49
CA GLY A 8 2.63 9.29 4.47
C GLY A 8 1.20 8.92 4.92
N VAL A 9 0.87 9.18 6.18
CA VAL A 9 -0.45 8.96 6.76
C VAL A 9 -1.33 10.16 6.36
N PRO A 10 -2.46 9.93 5.67
CA PRO A 10 -3.41 10.99 5.35
C PRO A 10 -3.84 11.73 6.61
N ILE A 11 -3.76 13.07 6.61
CA ILE A 11 -4.32 13.89 7.68
C ILE A 11 -5.82 14.02 7.42
N LYS A 12 -6.64 13.36 8.25
CA LYS A 12 -8.09 13.48 8.21
C LYS A 12 -8.48 14.90 8.63
N THR A 13 -9.16 15.60 7.76
CA THR A 13 -9.70 16.96 7.97
C THR A 13 -11.08 16.87 8.61
N SER A 14 -11.52 17.89 9.36
CA SER A 14 -12.89 18.00 9.88
C SER A 14 -13.77 18.87 8.97
N VAL A 15 -15.09 18.70 9.05
CA VAL A 15 -16.06 19.66 8.49
C VAL A 15 -16.02 20.93 9.35
N SER A 16 -16.13 22.11 8.72
CA SER A 16 -16.08 23.39 9.43
C SER A 16 -17.27 23.55 10.38
N ALA A 17 -17.05 24.16 11.55
CA ALA A 17 -18.10 24.41 12.53
C ALA A 17 -19.26 25.23 11.95
N ASN A 18 -18.94 26.27 11.17
CA ASN A 18 -19.96 27.12 10.54
C ASN A 18 -20.93 26.33 9.67
N VAL A 19 -20.45 25.38 8.86
CA VAL A 19 -21.34 24.55 8.02
C VAL A 19 -22.24 23.66 8.87
N LEU A 20 -21.73 23.14 9.99
CA LEU A 20 -22.52 22.32 10.91
C LEU A 20 -23.55 23.17 11.66
N GLU A 21 -23.18 24.37 12.11
CA GLU A 21 -24.08 25.29 12.79
C GLU A 21 -25.21 25.77 11.86
N GLU A 22 -24.91 26.12 10.61
CA GLU A 22 -25.92 26.49 9.61
C GLU A 22 -26.86 25.33 9.28
N ALA A 23 -26.35 24.10 9.24
CA ALA A 23 -27.18 22.91 9.04
C ALA A 23 -28.09 22.69 10.25
N MET A 24 -27.55 22.80 11.47
CA MET A 24 -28.30 22.65 12.72
C MET A 24 -29.35 23.75 12.92
N SER A 25 -29.14 24.97 12.43
CA SER A 25 -30.15 26.03 12.48
C SER A 25 -31.24 25.87 11.41
N GLY A 26 -31.06 24.96 10.44
CA GLY A 26 -31.97 24.77 9.32
C GLY A 26 -31.93 25.91 8.29
N THR A 27 -30.94 26.81 8.34
CA THR A 27 -30.86 27.99 7.45
C THR A 27 -30.19 27.69 6.11
N VAL A 28 -29.74 26.46 5.89
CA VAL A 28 -29.08 26.05 4.64
C VAL A 28 -30.06 26.01 3.46
N THR A 29 -29.56 26.41 2.29
CA THR A 29 -30.32 26.26 1.04
C THR A 29 -30.20 24.83 0.53
N VAL A 30 -31.30 24.07 0.58
CA VAL A 30 -31.39 22.70 0.09
C VAL A 30 -31.91 22.69 -1.35
N ARG A 31 -31.11 22.15 -2.28
CA ARG A 31 -31.52 21.99 -3.69
C ARG A 31 -32.11 20.61 -3.92
N PRO A 32 -33.17 20.44 -4.73
CA PRO A 32 -33.65 19.09 -5.05
C PRO A 32 -32.61 18.32 -5.88
N LEU A 33 -32.41 17.05 -5.54
CA LEU A 33 -31.65 16.07 -6.33
C LEU A 33 -32.58 14.87 -6.61
N PRO A 34 -33.33 14.90 -7.72
CA PRO A 34 -34.20 13.79 -8.09
C PRO A 34 -33.41 12.49 -8.31
N ILE A 35 -33.98 11.36 -7.91
CA ILE A 35 -33.39 10.05 -8.22
C ILE A 35 -33.32 9.86 -9.74
N GLY A 36 -32.15 9.41 -10.21
CA GLY A 36 -31.82 9.24 -11.63
C GLY A 36 -31.20 10.47 -12.28
N ALA A 37 -31.11 11.61 -11.59
CA ALA A 37 -30.51 12.83 -12.10
C ALA A 37 -29.07 13.04 -11.60
N SER A 38 -28.32 13.83 -12.36
CA SER A 38 -26.99 14.31 -12.00
C SER A 38 -26.96 15.84 -11.92
N VAL A 39 -26.23 16.38 -10.94
CA VAL A 39 -26.04 17.83 -10.76
C VAL A 39 -24.56 18.14 -10.70
N ASN A 40 -24.12 19.04 -11.59
CA ASN A 40 -22.76 19.56 -11.60
C ASN A 40 -22.67 20.81 -10.73
N GLY A 41 -21.57 20.96 -9.99
CA GLY A 41 -21.35 22.08 -9.11
C GLY A 41 -19.88 22.41 -8.88
N LYS A 42 -19.67 23.59 -8.29
CA LYS A 42 -18.39 24.03 -7.75
C LYS A 42 -18.67 24.56 -6.35
N VAL A 43 -18.10 23.94 -5.33
CA VAL A 43 -18.25 24.35 -3.93
C VAL A 43 -16.95 24.98 -3.45
N ASP A 44 -17.07 26.14 -2.83
CA ASP A 44 -15.92 26.85 -2.27
C ASP A 44 -15.33 26.12 -1.07
N LYS A 45 -14.10 26.51 -0.72
CA LYS A 45 -13.36 25.92 0.40
C LYS A 45 -14.17 26.05 1.70
N GLN A 46 -14.24 24.97 2.47
CA GLN A 46 -14.92 24.92 3.76
C GLN A 46 -16.42 25.33 3.70
N CYS A 47 -17.04 25.27 2.52
CA CYS A 47 -18.47 25.46 2.31
C CYS A 47 -19.11 24.12 1.89
N ALA A 48 -20.44 24.06 1.95
CA ALA A 48 -21.20 22.90 1.51
C ALA A 48 -22.38 23.30 0.63
N HIS A 49 -22.66 22.49 -0.39
CA HIS A 49 -23.91 22.58 -1.16
C HIS A 49 -24.83 21.45 -0.71
N PHE A 50 -26.04 21.79 -0.26
CA PHE A 50 -27.01 20.84 0.28
C PHE A 50 -28.00 20.39 -0.78
N PHE A 51 -28.36 19.11 -0.71
CA PHE A 51 -29.23 18.41 -1.66
C PHE A 51 -30.28 17.58 -0.93
N GLY A 52 -31.54 17.77 -1.31
CA GLY A 52 -32.66 16.97 -0.83
C GLY A 52 -32.98 15.87 -1.84
N VAL A 53 -32.88 14.61 -1.43
CA VAL A 53 -33.24 13.43 -2.21
C VAL A 53 -34.56 12.89 -1.67
N THR A 54 -35.63 13.02 -2.44
CA THR A 54 -36.93 12.45 -2.09
C THR A 54 -37.03 11.01 -2.60
N ILE A 55 -37.24 10.08 -1.68
CA ILE A 55 -37.26 8.63 -1.90
C ILE A 55 -38.70 8.13 -1.72
N SER A 56 -39.23 7.42 -2.72
CA SER A 56 -40.53 6.73 -2.62
C SER A 56 -40.41 5.41 -1.84
N GLU A 57 -41.52 4.82 -1.42
CA GLU A 57 -41.53 3.49 -0.76
C GLU A 57 -40.84 2.42 -1.62
N GLN A 58 -41.16 2.36 -2.91
CA GLN A 58 -40.56 1.38 -3.84
C GLN A 58 -39.05 1.60 -4.00
N GLN A 59 -38.58 2.85 -3.98
CA GLN A 59 -37.15 3.17 -4.05
C GLN A 59 -36.45 2.84 -2.74
N ALA A 60 -37.12 3.12 -1.61
CA ALA A 60 -36.63 2.76 -0.29
C ALA A 60 -36.45 1.26 -0.17
N GLU A 61 -37.42 0.44 -0.62
CA GLU A 61 -37.33 -1.04 -0.65
C GLU A 61 -36.26 -1.57 -1.61
N SER A 62 -36.01 -0.87 -2.71
CA SER A 62 -34.99 -1.29 -3.69
C SER A 62 -33.57 -0.93 -3.23
N GLY A 63 -33.43 0.17 -2.50
CA GLY A 63 -32.15 0.73 -2.08
C GLY A 63 -31.74 1.93 -2.92
N VAL A 64 -30.93 2.81 -2.32
CA VAL A 64 -30.50 4.08 -2.90
C VAL A 64 -28.99 4.24 -2.77
N VAL A 65 -28.37 4.78 -3.81
CA VAL A 65 -26.95 5.15 -3.82
C VAL A 65 -26.83 6.63 -4.07
N VAL A 66 -26.09 7.35 -3.23
CA VAL A 66 -25.70 8.73 -3.49
C VAL A 66 -24.21 8.77 -3.71
N ARG A 67 -23.78 9.25 -4.87
CA ARG A 67 -22.36 9.31 -5.24
C ARG A 67 -21.97 10.69 -5.73
N VAL A 68 -20.72 11.04 -5.50
CA VAL A 68 -20.11 12.27 -5.96
C VAL A 68 -18.82 11.93 -6.67
N THR A 69 -18.59 12.52 -7.84
CA THR A 69 -17.34 12.36 -8.59
C THR A 69 -16.75 13.70 -9.00
N SER A 70 -15.43 13.77 -9.20
CA SER A 70 -14.75 14.94 -9.75
C SER A 70 -13.71 14.53 -10.77
N THR A 71 -13.90 14.95 -12.01
CA THR A 71 -12.91 14.77 -13.10
C THR A 71 -11.68 15.65 -12.92
N ALA A 72 -11.79 16.74 -12.15
CA ALA A 72 -10.67 17.59 -11.77
C ALA A 72 -9.87 17.04 -10.59
N GLN A 73 -10.21 15.83 -10.10
CA GLN A 73 -9.61 15.21 -8.92
C GLN A 73 -9.68 16.11 -7.69
N SER A 74 -10.80 16.83 -7.53
CA SER A 74 -11.02 17.70 -6.38
C SER A 74 -11.12 16.90 -5.08
N LYS A 75 -10.66 17.48 -3.98
CA LYS A 75 -10.92 16.95 -2.63
C LYS A 75 -12.24 17.50 -2.11
N PHE A 76 -13.13 16.61 -1.69
CA PHE A 76 -14.43 16.93 -1.14
C PHE A 76 -14.86 15.86 -0.13
N LYS A 77 -15.93 16.14 0.61
CA LYS A 77 -16.64 15.14 1.40
C LYS A 77 -18.09 15.04 0.95
N LEU A 78 -18.62 13.83 0.90
CA LEU A 78 -20.05 13.57 0.84
C LEU A 78 -20.56 13.44 2.28
N LEU A 79 -21.55 14.24 2.63
CA LEU A 79 -22.14 14.28 3.97
C LEU A 79 -23.60 13.84 3.88
N TYR A 80 -24.08 13.13 4.89
CA TYR A 80 -25.49 12.81 5.08
C TYR A 80 -25.95 13.34 6.44
N PHE A 81 -27.11 13.99 6.44
CA PHE A 81 -27.69 14.59 7.63
C PHE A 81 -29.07 14.00 7.92
N GLU A 82 -29.35 13.83 9.20
CA GLU A 82 -30.68 13.51 9.70
C GLU A 82 -31.36 14.78 10.21
N GLN A 83 -32.66 14.88 9.98
CA GLN A 83 -33.44 15.99 10.51
C GLN A 83 -33.66 15.79 12.02
N ASP A 84 -33.33 16.81 12.80
CA ASP A 84 -33.61 16.84 14.23
C ASP A 84 -35.02 17.39 14.49
N SER A 85 -35.55 17.06 15.67
CA SER A 85 -36.78 17.59 16.27
C SER A 85 -36.89 19.11 16.26
N SER A 86 -35.76 19.83 16.31
CA SER A 86 -35.70 21.30 16.18
C SER A 86 -35.99 21.83 14.78
N GLY A 87 -36.08 20.96 13.77
CA GLY A 87 -36.24 21.30 12.36
C GLY A 87 -34.92 21.52 11.62
N GLY A 88 -33.79 21.51 12.33
CA GLY A 88 -32.44 21.54 11.77
C GLY A 88 -31.91 20.18 11.35
N TYR A 89 -30.64 20.13 10.95
CA TYR A 89 -29.98 18.94 10.43
C TYR A 89 -28.72 18.58 11.21
N GLY A 90 -28.66 17.36 11.76
CA GLY A 90 -27.50 16.80 12.42
C GLY A 90 -26.68 15.91 11.48
N LEU A 91 -25.35 16.06 11.47
CA LEU A 91 -24.46 15.23 10.64
C LEU A 91 -24.50 13.78 11.14
N ALA A 92 -24.93 12.86 10.27
CA ALA A 92 -25.03 11.45 10.57
C ALA A 92 -23.88 10.65 9.93
N LEU A 93 -23.55 10.89 8.65
CA LEU A 93 -22.47 10.19 7.97
C LEU A 93 -21.57 11.16 7.20
N GLN A 94 -20.31 10.77 7.03
CA GLN A 94 -19.35 11.47 6.18
C GLN A 94 -18.47 10.47 5.43
N GLU A 95 -18.26 10.73 4.14
CA GLU A 95 -17.36 9.98 3.28
C GLU A 95 -16.38 10.95 2.60
N GLU A 96 -15.08 10.65 2.69
CA GLU A 96 -14.02 11.45 2.07
C GLU A 96 -13.82 11.04 0.61
N SER A 97 -13.56 12.01 -0.26
CA SER A 97 -13.24 11.71 -1.66
C SER A 97 -11.92 10.94 -1.78
N GLU A 98 -11.95 9.79 -2.42
CA GLU A 98 -10.76 9.00 -2.73
C GLU A 98 -10.45 9.03 -4.23
N LYS A 99 -9.18 8.81 -4.60
CA LYS A 99 -8.78 8.75 -6.00
C LYS A 99 -9.17 7.39 -6.60
N THR A 100 -10.07 7.43 -7.59
CA THR A 100 -10.55 6.25 -8.31
C THR A 100 -10.21 6.39 -9.80
N GLY A 101 -9.10 5.76 -10.21
CA GLY A 101 -8.60 5.87 -11.58
C GLY A 101 -8.21 7.30 -11.95
N LYS A 102 -8.96 7.90 -12.89
CA LYS A 102 -8.73 9.28 -13.38
C LYS A 102 -9.55 10.34 -12.64
N VAL A 103 -10.47 9.95 -11.77
CA VAL A 103 -11.34 10.87 -11.03
C VAL A 103 -11.10 10.74 -9.52
N THR A 104 -11.66 11.66 -8.73
CA THR A 104 -11.92 11.40 -7.30
C THR A 104 -13.40 11.11 -7.10
N SER A 105 -13.73 10.29 -6.10
CA SER A 105 -15.10 9.85 -5.82
C SER A 105 -15.34 9.62 -4.34
N ALA A 106 -16.56 9.89 -3.88
CA ALA A 106 -17.11 9.41 -2.61
C ALA A 106 -18.53 8.88 -2.86
N GLY A 107 -18.98 7.88 -2.10
CA GLY A 107 -20.32 7.33 -2.27
C GLY A 107 -20.85 6.70 -0.99
N MET A 108 -22.16 6.85 -0.78
CA MET A 108 -22.93 6.22 0.27
C MET A 108 -23.91 5.24 -0.37
N TYR A 109 -23.94 4.01 0.13
CA TYR A 109 -24.63 2.87 -0.47
C TYR A 109 -25.64 2.31 0.53
N PHE A 110 -26.92 2.54 0.30
CA PHE A 110 -28.03 2.09 1.15
C PHE A 110 -28.77 0.95 0.44
N LEU A 111 -28.23 -0.26 0.55
CA LEU A 111 -28.57 -1.40 -0.33
C LEU A 111 -29.23 -2.59 0.39
N HIS A 112 -29.66 -2.46 1.65
CA HIS A 112 -30.25 -3.55 2.47
C HIS A 112 -29.31 -4.74 2.72
N PHE A 113 -28.02 -4.54 2.52
CA PHE A 113 -26.99 -5.45 3.00
C PHE A 113 -25.80 -4.64 3.50
N GLN A 114 -24.97 -5.27 4.32
CA GLN A 114 -23.82 -4.59 4.90
C GLN A 114 -22.77 -4.29 3.82
N VAL A 115 -22.56 -3.01 3.58
CA VAL A 115 -21.42 -2.48 2.81
C VAL A 115 -20.29 -2.16 3.79
N TYR A 116 -19.04 -2.35 3.37
CA TYR A 116 -17.88 -2.09 4.20
C TYR A 116 -17.04 -0.95 3.62
N ARG A 117 -16.65 -0.03 4.51
CA ARG A 117 -15.67 1.02 4.22
C ARG A 117 -14.29 0.59 4.67
N MET A 118 -13.28 1.01 3.93
CA MET A 118 -11.90 0.68 4.23
C MET A 118 -11.22 1.82 4.98
N ASP A 119 -10.79 1.59 6.22
CA ASP A 119 -9.91 2.53 6.92
C ASP A 119 -8.46 2.37 6.44
N SER A 120 -8.05 3.26 5.54
CA SER A 120 -6.71 3.26 4.97
C SER A 120 -5.61 3.60 5.98
N THR A 121 -5.94 4.24 7.11
CA THR A 121 -4.96 4.60 8.14
C THR A 121 -4.40 3.37 8.86
N VAL A 122 -5.25 2.38 9.13
CA VAL A 122 -4.87 1.09 9.76
C VAL A 122 -3.82 0.37 8.90
N ASN A 123 -4.03 0.37 7.58
CA ASN A 123 -3.13 -0.28 6.64
C ASN A 123 -1.77 0.42 6.53
N ALA A 124 -1.75 1.77 6.51
CA ALA A 124 -0.51 2.54 6.46
C ALA A 124 0.37 2.32 7.70
N LEU A 125 -0.25 2.23 8.88
CA LEU A 125 0.46 1.94 10.14
C LEU A 125 1.04 0.52 10.18
N ALA A 126 0.32 -0.47 9.64
CA ALA A 126 0.82 -1.84 9.53
C ALA A 126 2.05 -1.91 8.60
N ALA A 127 1.97 -1.27 7.43
CA ALA A 127 3.05 -1.24 6.45
C ALA A 127 4.32 -0.56 6.96
N ALA A 128 4.20 0.45 7.81
CA ALA A 128 5.34 1.13 8.40
C ALA A 128 6.14 0.27 9.40
N LYS A 129 5.51 -0.76 10.01
CA LYS A 129 6.17 -1.63 10.99
C LYS A 129 6.83 -2.85 10.36
N ASP A 130 6.13 -3.50 9.43
CA ASP A 130 6.59 -4.73 8.76
C ASP A 130 5.89 -4.87 7.39
N PRO A 131 6.63 -4.85 6.27
CA PRO A 131 6.08 -5.01 4.93
C PRO A 131 5.31 -6.33 4.73
N GLU A 132 5.71 -7.42 5.39
CA GLU A 132 5.00 -8.70 5.28
C GLU A 132 3.68 -8.67 6.07
N SER A 133 3.70 -8.09 7.29
CA SER A 133 2.47 -7.85 8.05
C SER A 133 1.50 -6.92 7.34
N ALA A 134 1.97 -6.01 6.48
CA ALA A 134 1.12 -5.12 5.68
C ALA A 134 0.13 -5.89 4.80
N PHE A 135 0.57 -7.01 4.21
CA PHE A 135 -0.29 -7.86 3.39
C PHE A 135 -1.37 -8.55 4.23
N PHE A 136 -0.98 -9.19 5.34
CA PHE A 136 -1.92 -9.90 6.21
C PHE A 136 -2.95 -8.98 6.86
N LYS A 137 -2.54 -7.75 7.18
CA LYS A 137 -3.41 -6.75 7.81
C LYS A 137 -4.20 -5.91 6.82
N ARG A 138 -4.03 -6.14 5.51
CA ARG A 138 -4.64 -5.33 4.45
C ARG A 138 -6.16 -5.22 4.53
N LEU A 139 -6.85 -6.18 5.13
CA LEU A 139 -8.30 -6.20 5.31
C LEU A 139 -8.76 -5.90 6.75
N GLU A 140 -7.83 -5.57 7.66
CA GLU A 140 -8.19 -5.27 9.06
C GLU A 140 -8.93 -3.95 9.23
N GLY A 141 -8.67 -2.99 8.35
CA GLY A 141 -9.36 -1.70 8.30
C GLY A 141 -10.80 -1.75 7.80
N LEU A 142 -11.33 -2.92 7.41
CA LEU A 142 -12.73 -3.04 6.99
C LEU A 142 -13.67 -2.78 8.17
N GLN A 143 -14.45 -1.72 8.05
CA GLN A 143 -15.47 -1.30 8.99
C GLN A 143 -16.85 -1.35 8.32
N PRO A 144 -17.89 -1.90 8.97
CA PRO A 144 -19.24 -1.82 8.44
C PRO A 144 -19.68 -0.34 8.35
N CYS A 145 -20.36 0.02 7.26
CA CYS A 145 -21.07 1.30 7.18
C CYS A 145 -22.22 1.31 8.21
N GLU A 146 -22.38 2.42 8.92
CA GLU A 146 -23.31 2.54 10.06
C GLU A 146 -24.79 2.50 9.64
N VAL A 147 -25.08 2.96 8.43
CA VAL A 147 -26.44 2.97 7.86
C VAL A 147 -26.43 2.19 6.56
N SER A 148 -27.27 1.16 6.48
CA SER A 148 -27.43 0.29 5.32
C SER A 148 -28.67 0.59 4.47
N GLU A 149 -29.59 1.41 4.98
CA GLU A 149 -30.94 1.60 4.42
C GLU A 149 -31.44 3.03 4.67
N LEU A 150 -32.27 3.55 3.76
CA LEU A 150 -32.99 4.81 3.93
C LEU A 150 -34.48 4.55 3.79
N LYS A 151 -35.28 5.26 4.59
CA LYS A 151 -36.75 5.15 4.52
C LYS A 151 -37.29 5.99 3.36
N ALA A 152 -38.58 5.80 3.06
CA ALA A 152 -39.28 6.74 2.21
C ALA A 152 -39.33 8.11 2.90
N GLY A 153 -39.19 9.18 2.11
CA GLY A 153 -39.10 10.55 2.61
C GLY A 153 -37.99 11.35 1.95
N THR A 154 -37.76 12.56 2.46
CA THR A 154 -36.70 13.44 1.96
C THR A 154 -35.46 13.34 2.85
N HIS A 155 -34.35 12.98 2.23
CA HIS A 155 -33.05 12.80 2.87
C HIS A 155 -32.09 13.91 2.44
N ILE A 156 -31.29 14.43 3.39
CA ILE A 156 -30.40 15.57 3.15
C ILE A 156 -28.96 15.10 3.02
N PHE A 157 -28.37 15.42 1.87
CA PHE A 157 -26.97 15.21 1.57
C PHE A 157 -26.27 16.54 1.33
N ALA A 158 -24.95 16.56 1.48
CA ALA A 158 -24.18 17.73 1.07
C ALA A 158 -22.83 17.35 0.45
N VAL A 159 -22.37 18.18 -0.49
CA VAL A 159 -20.99 18.13 -1.00
C VAL A 159 -20.21 19.25 -0.33
N TYR A 160 -19.24 18.88 0.50
CA TYR A 160 -18.38 19.81 1.22
C TYR A 160 -17.03 19.98 0.54
N GLY A 161 -16.60 21.22 0.33
CA GLY A 161 -15.29 21.55 -0.24
C GLY A 161 -14.17 21.37 0.78
N ASP A 162 -13.52 20.20 0.77
CA ASP A 162 -12.50 19.82 1.74
C ASP A 162 -11.07 20.28 1.38
N ASN A 163 -10.95 21.09 0.33
CA ASN A 163 -9.67 21.61 -0.13
C ASN A 163 -9.39 22.98 0.49
N PHE A 164 -8.23 23.15 1.14
CA PHE A 164 -7.86 24.41 1.80
C PHE A 164 -7.54 25.56 0.83
N PHE A 165 -7.18 25.24 -0.42
CA PHE A 165 -6.64 26.22 -1.35
C PHE A 165 -7.46 26.43 -2.62
N LYS A 166 -8.36 25.51 -2.99
CA LYS A 166 -9.09 25.56 -4.27
C LYS A 166 -10.55 25.16 -4.10
N THR A 167 -11.44 25.81 -4.85
CA THR A 167 -12.83 25.37 -5.04
C THR A 167 -12.85 23.94 -5.58
N ALA A 168 -13.78 23.11 -5.08
CA ALA A 168 -13.95 21.73 -5.51
C ALA A 168 -15.04 21.66 -6.58
N SER A 169 -14.70 21.20 -7.79
CA SER A 169 -15.71 20.85 -8.80
C SER A 169 -16.20 19.43 -8.58
N TYR A 170 -17.49 19.19 -8.79
CA TYR A 170 -18.08 17.88 -8.58
C TYR A 170 -19.30 17.65 -9.48
N THR A 171 -19.68 16.38 -9.58
CA THR A 171 -20.96 15.88 -10.09
C THR A 171 -21.56 14.99 -9.00
N ILE A 172 -22.75 15.32 -8.49
CA ILE A 172 -23.50 14.50 -7.53
C ILE A 172 -24.67 13.82 -8.23
N GLU A 173 -24.93 12.56 -7.86
CA GLU A 173 -25.98 11.72 -8.40
C GLU A 173 -26.66 10.94 -7.27
N ALA A 174 -27.98 10.80 -7.37
CA ALA A 174 -28.77 9.88 -6.56
C ALA A 174 -29.38 8.80 -7.47
N LEU A 175 -29.17 7.53 -7.16
CA LEU A 175 -29.52 6.40 -8.02
C LEU A 175 -30.38 5.40 -7.25
N CYS A 176 -31.39 4.84 -7.91
CA CYS A 176 -32.15 3.71 -7.39
C CYS A 176 -31.41 2.41 -7.74
N ALA A 177 -31.17 1.56 -6.75
CA ALA A 177 -30.47 0.29 -6.95
C ALA A 177 -31.25 -0.68 -7.86
N LYS A 178 -32.57 -0.51 -8.00
CA LYS A 178 -33.42 -1.26 -8.96
C LYS A 178 -32.91 -1.18 -10.40
N THR A 179 -32.32 -0.05 -10.81
CA THR A 179 -31.76 0.11 -12.16
C THR A 179 -30.41 -0.62 -12.32
N TYR A 180 -29.86 -1.17 -11.23
CA TYR A 180 -28.53 -1.75 -11.14
C TYR A 180 -28.54 -3.09 -10.38
N GLU A 181 -29.62 -3.89 -10.47
CA GLU A 181 -29.80 -5.15 -9.74
C GLU A 181 -28.61 -6.10 -9.89
N ASP A 182 -28.21 -6.44 -11.12
CA ASP A 182 -27.05 -7.30 -11.39
C ASP A 182 -25.75 -6.79 -10.73
N THR A 183 -25.57 -5.47 -10.70
CA THR A 183 -24.37 -4.85 -10.10
C THR A 183 -24.44 -4.90 -8.58
N THR A 184 -25.64 -4.72 -8.02
CA THR A 184 -25.94 -4.76 -6.60
C THR A 184 -25.74 -6.17 -6.04
N GLU A 185 -26.21 -7.20 -6.75
CA GLU A 185 -25.98 -8.60 -6.38
C GLU A 185 -24.50 -8.98 -6.43
N LYS A 186 -23.79 -8.58 -7.49
CA LYS A 186 -22.34 -8.78 -7.59
C LYS A 186 -21.59 -8.10 -6.45
N LEU A 187 -21.98 -6.87 -6.08
CA LEU A 187 -21.37 -6.17 -4.95
C LEU A 187 -21.60 -6.95 -3.65
N LYS A 188 -22.82 -7.43 -3.39
CA LYS A 188 -23.14 -8.26 -2.22
C LYS A 188 -22.28 -9.52 -2.16
N GLU A 189 -22.07 -10.19 -3.30
CA GLU A 189 -21.21 -11.37 -3.38
C GLU A 189 -19.74 -11.02 -3.07
N ILE A 190 -19.23 -9.94 -3.67
CA ILE A 190 -17.85 -9.48 -3.45
C ILE A 190 -17.61 -9.08 -1.99
N GLU A 191 -18.54 -8.38 -1.35
CA GLU A 191 -18.46 -8.06 0.07
C GLU A 191 -18.34 -9.33 0.93
N ALA A 192 -19.17 -10.34 0.64
CA ALA A 192 -19.09 -11.63 1.32
C ALA A 192 -17.77 -12.38 1.04
N GLN A 193 -17.23 -12.29 -0.17
CA GLN A 193 -15.92 -12.86 -0.51
C GLN A 193 -14.77 -12.15 0.22
N ILE A 194 -14.79 -10.81 0.30
CA ILE A 194 -13.80 -10.01 1.00
C ILE A 194 -13.76 -10.37 2.49
N LEU A 195 -14.92 -10.51 3.14
CA LEU A 195 -15.00 -10.91 4.54
C LEU A 195 -14.45 -12.32 4.79
N ARG A 196 -14.78 -13.28 3.90
CA ARG A 196 -14.19 -14.62 3.96
C ARG A 196 -12.67 -14.55 3.87
N LYS A 197 -12.15 -13.79 2.89
CA LYS A 197 -10.71 -13.58 2.72
C LYS A 197 -10.05 -12.90 3.91
N ARG A 198 -10.71 -11.97 4.60
CA ARG A 198 -10.21 -11.36 5.85
C ARG A 198 -9.94 -12.43 6.92
N ASN A 199 -10.84 -13.40 7.07
CA ASN A 199 -10.70 -14.48 8.04
C ASN A 199 -9.62 -15.48 7.61
N GLU A 200 -9.59 -15.85 6.32
CA GLU A 200 -8.55 -16.73 5.76
C GLU A 200 -7.15 -16.12 5.90
N LEU A 201 -6.98 -14.81 5.67
CA LEU A 201 -5.70 -14.12 5.82
C LEU A 201 -5.16 -14.20 7.25
N ARG A 202 -6.02 -14.09 8.27
CA ARG A 202 -5.62 -14.22 9.68
C ARG A 202 -5.08 -15.62 10.01
N GLN A 203 -5.72 -16.66 9.47
CA GLN A 203 -5.26 -18.03 9.64
C GLN A 203 -3.93 -18.24 8.88
N PHE A 204 -3.88 -17.78 7.64
CA PHE A 204 -2.69 -17.88 6.80
C PHE A 204 -1.48 -17.15 7.39
N GLU A 205 -1.66 -15.98 8.02
CA GLU A 205 -0.58 -15.26 8.72
C GLU A 205 0.10 -16.14 9.78
N THR A 206 -0.69 -16.93 10.50
CA THR A 206 -0.18 -17.83 11.55
C THR A 206 0.67 -18.95 10.94
N GLU A 207 0.16 -19.60 9.88
CA GLU A 207 0.87 -20.66 9.17
C GLU A 207 2.16 -20.15 8.53
N TYR A 208 2.08 -18.99 7.88
CA TYR A 208 3.21 -18.33 7.25
C TYR A 208 4.33 -18.03 8.26
N ARG A 209 4.01 -17.44 9.41
CA ARG A 209 5.01 -17.16 10.46
C ARG A 209 5.65 -18.42 11.01
N LYS A 210 4.88 -19.51 11.18
CA LYS A 210 5.41 -20.80 11.62
C LYS A 210 6.38 -21.40 10.59
N ALA A 211 6.03 -21.33 9.31
CA ALA A 211 6.90 -21.79 8.23
C ALA A 211 8.19 -20.96 8.14
N LEU A 212 8.08 -19.63 8.28
CA LEU A 212 9.23 -18.72 8.27
C LEU A 212 10.21 -19.02 9.42
N ALA A 213 9.70 -19.23 10.63
CA ALA A 213 10.52 -19.60 11.78
C ALA A 213 11.28 -20.91 11.53
N ARG A 214 10.61 -21.93 10.98
CA ARG A 214 11.24 -23.22 10.64
C ARG A 214 12.29 -23.08 9.54
N PHE A 215 12.03 -22.25 8.53
CA PHE A 215 13.01 -21.97 7.47
C PHE A 215 14.27 -21.31 8.04
N GLN A 216 14.11 -20.33 8.93
CA GLN A 216 15.22 -19.67 9.61
C GLN A 216 16.04 -20.66 10.46
N GLU A 217 15.36 -21.52 11.22
CA GLU A 217 16.01 -22.58 12.01
C GLU A 217 16.88 -23.50 11.15
N VAL A 218 16.32 -24.02 10.06
CA VAL A 218 17.03 -24.93 9.14
C VAL A 218 18.19 -24.23 8.44
N THR A 219 18.02 -22.97 8.04
CA THR A 219 19.07 -22.18 7.38
C THR A 219 20.24 -21.88 8.33
N ASN A 220 19.94 -21.56 9.59
CA ASN A 220 20.96 -21.35 10.62
C ASN A 220 21.73 -22.64 10.87
N ARG A 221 21.02 -23.78 11.01
CA ARG A 221 21.65 -25.08 11.18
C ARG A 221 22.55 -25.44 10.00
N TYR A 222 22.06 -25.29 8.76
CA TYR A 222 22.87 -25.54 7.56
C TYR A 222 24.18 -24.73 7.57
N THR A 223 24.11 -23.45 7.98
CA THR A 223 25.28 -22.58 8.07
C THR A 223 26.29 -23.07 9.11
N GLN A 224 25.80 -23.52 10.29
CA GLN A 224 26.64 -24.09 11.34
C GLN A 224 27.30 -25.41 10.89
N GLU A 225 26.50 -26.35 10.37
CA GLU A 225 26.99 -27.65 9.89
C GLU A 225 28.04 -27.47 8.81
N LYS A 226 27.84 -26.53 7.87
CA LYS A 226 28.82 -26.20 6.84
C LYS A 226 30.15 -25.73 7.46
N GLN A 227 30.10 -24.81 8.42
CA GLN A 227 31.31 -24.33 9.10
C GLN A 227 32.03 -25.44 9.87
N THR A 228 31.28 -26.30 10.56
CA THR A 228 31.84 -27.46 11.26
C THR A 228 32.55 -28.40 10.30
N VAL A 229 31.93 -28.71 9.15
CA VAL A 229 32.55 -29.55 8.12
C VAL A 229 33.82 -28.91 7.55
N ASP A 230 33.79 -27.62 7.22
CA ASP A 230 34.95 -26.89 6.69
C ASP A 230 36.13 -26.92 7.68
N GLU A 231 35.88 -26.73 8.98
CA GLU A 231 36.91 -26.78 10.02
C GLU A 231 37.47 -28.21 10.21
N LEU A 232 36.60 -29.24 10.21
CA LEU A 232 37.04 -30.63 10.29
C LEU A 232 37.93 -31.03 9.10
N LEU A 233 37.57 -30.60 7.90
CA LEU A 233 38.38 -30.84 6.70
C LEU A 233 39.74 -30.15 6.80
N LYS A 234 39.79 -28.90 7.28
CA LYS A 234 41.03 -28.16 7.50
C LYS A 234 41.93 -28.84 8.54
N GLN A 235 41.36 -29.30 9.64
CA GLN A 235 42.09 -30.05 10.67
C GLN A 235 42.67 -31.35 10.12
N ARG A 236 41.87 -32.11 9.36
CA ARG A 236 42.33 -33.32 8.67
C ARG A 236 43.52 -33.03 7.75
N ASP A 237 43.42 -32.00 6.91
CA ASP A 237 44.47 -31.66 5.95
C ASP A 237 45.76 -31.19 6.64
N THR A 238 45.63 -30.51 7.78
CA THR A 238 46.76 -30.15 8.65
C THR A 238 47.46 -31.39 9.21
N ILE A 239 46.69 -32.35 9.72
CA ILE A 239 47.22 -33.63 10.24
C ILE A 239 47.91 -34.40 9.12
N HIS A 240 47.28 -34.55 7.96
CA HIS A 240 47.89 -35.24 6.81
C HIS A 240 49.22 -34.60 6.41
N SER A 241 49.29 -33.27 6.38
CA SER A 241 50.51 -32.54 6.03
C SER A 241 51.65 -32.75 7.03
N SER A 242 51.36 -33.08 8.29
CA SER A 242 52.37 -33.34 9.32
C SER A 242 53.15 -34.65 9.10
N PHE A 243 52.52 -35.66 8.48
CA PHE A 243 53.18 -36.91 8.09
C PHE A 243 54.08 -36.76 6.86
N SER A 244 53.90 -35.68 6.08
CA SER A 244 54.66 -35.39 4.87
C SER A 244 56.03 -34.76 5.15
N VAL A 245 56.34 -34.40 6.40
CA VAL A 245 57.65 -33.89 6.80
C VAL A 245 58.62 -35.06 6.96
N VAL A 246 59.12 -35.56 5.83
CA VAL A 246 60.40 -36.29 5.84
C VAL A 246 61.46 -35.26 6.23
N LYS A 247 61.98 -35.36 7.46
CA LYS A 247 63.28 -34.77 7.79
C LYS A 247 64.32 -35.48 6.93
N THR A 248 64.72 -34.88 5.81
CA THR A 248 65.98 -35.21 5.17
C THR A 248 67.09 -34.75 6.10
N GLN A 249 67.55 -35.65 6.96
CA GLN A 249 68.82 -35.52 7.64
C GLN A 249 69.91 -35.96 6.64
N SER A 250 70.40 -35.00 5.87
CA SER A 250 71.67 -35.03 5.13
C SER A 250 71.97 -33.56 4.89
N GLY A 251 72.91 -32.93 5.60
CA GLY A 251 74.33 -33.24 5.50
C GLY A 251 74.90 -32.41 4.35
N ASN A 252 75.67 -31.37 4.69
CA ASN A 252 76.58 -30.58 3.86
C ASN A 252 76.03 -29.45 2.96
N ASN A 253 76.41 -28.23 3.36
CA ASN A 253 77.27 -27.27 2.66
C ASN A 253 76.99 -26.86 1.20
N LEU A 254 77.14 -25.53 1.00
CA LEU A 254 77.47 -24.81 -0.25
C LEU A 254 76.28 -24.72 -1.24
N SER A 255 76.03 -23.64 -1.98
CA SER A 255 76.78 -22.43 -2.29
C SER A 255 75.85 -21.41 -2.93
N ASN A 256 76.22 -20.15 -2.70
CA ASN A 256 75.84 -18.92 -3.39
C ASN A 256 76.06 -18.98 -4.93
N GLY A 257 75.28 -18.19 -5.70
CA GLY A 257 75.54 -17.86 -7.13
C GLY A 257 74.33 -18.12 -8.03
N SER A 258 73.51 -17.13 -8.42
CA SER A 258 73.74 -15.98 -9.34
C SER A 258 73.93 -16.38 -10.81
N SER A 259 72.99 -15.98 -11.67
CA SER A 259 73.20 -15.69 -13.11
C SER A 259 72.05 -14.77 -13.60
N SER A 260 72.25 -13.46 -13.72
CA SER A 260 72.67 -12.72 -14.94
C SER A 260 71.75 -12.98 -16.14
N LYS A 261 70.78 -12.11 -16.46
CA LYS A 261 70.89 -10.83 -17.23
C LYS A 261 71.28 -11.07 -18.70
N ALA A 262 70.34 -10.83 -19.61
CA ALA A 262 70.59 -10.66 -21.05
C ALA A 262 69.90 -9.38 -21.55
N GLN A 263 70.69 -8.54 -22.22
CA GLN A 263 70.41 -7.22 -22.77
C GLN A 263 69.87 -7.31 -24.21
N GLY A 264 69.35 -6.18 -24.71
CA GLY A 264 69.28 -5.82 -26.14
C GLY A 264 68.00 -5.01 -26.41
N GLU A 265 67.97 -3.68 -26.32
CA GLU A 265 68.56 -2.61 -27.17
C GLU A 265 67.44 -1.85 -27.93
N GLU A 266 67.72 -0.58 -28.20
CA GLU A 266 66.80 0.56 -28.29
C GLU A 266 66.14 0.80 -29.66
N SER A 267 65.05 1.59 -29.69
CA SER A 267 64.91 2.73 -30.63
C SER A 267 63.84 3.74 -30.19
N LYS A 268 64.18 5.02 -30.40
CA LYS A 268 63.62 6.29 -29.90
C LYS A 268 62.23 6.68 -30.45
N GLY A 269 61.52 7.52 -29.70
CA GLY A 269 60.47 8.43 -30.20
C GLY A 269 59.79 9.21 -29.07
N ASP A 270 60.02 10.51 -29.04
CA ASP A 270 59.78 11.49 -27.97
C ASP A 270 58.30 11.76 -27.57
N GLY A 271 58.11 12.27 -26.33
CA GLY A 271 56.96 13.11 -25.97
C GLY A 271 56.44 13.03 -24.53
N ASP A 272 57.07 13.81 -23.63
CA ASP A 272 56.54 14.59 -22.48
C ASP A 272 55.20 14.17 -21.79
N SER A 273 55.00 14.20 -20.46
CA SER A 273 55.79 14.64 -19.31
C SER A 273 55.12 14.16 -17.99
N ALA A 274 55.93 14.09 -16.94
CA ALA A 274 55.74 13.94 -15.47
C ALA A 274 54.32 14.05 -14.85
N GLY A 275 53.98 13.40 -13.73
CA GLY A 275 54.74 12.57 -12.78
C GLY A 275 53.91 12.28 -11.50
N GLU A 276 54.21 11.13 -10.87
CA GLU A 276 54.04 10.72 -9.45
C GLU A 276 52.60 10.69 -8.85
N GLU A 277 52.14 9.70 -8.06
CA GLU A 277 52.80 8.70 -7.21
C GLU A 277 51.78 7.63 -6.75
N GLY A 278 52.24 6.39 -6.53
CA GLY A 278 51.77 5.54 -5.42
C GLY A 278 50.66 4.50 -5.66
N GLY A 279 50.95 3.24 -5.29
CA GLY A 279 49.95 2.39 -4.63
C GLY A 279 49.69 1.02 -5.25
N SER A 280 50.14 -0.01 -4.54
CA SER A 280 50.08 -1.44 -4.81
C SER A 280 48.69 -2.10 -4.60
N GLU A 281 48.63 -3.37 -4.98
CA GLU A 281 47.82 -4.47 -4.41
C GLU A 281 46.50 -4.93 -5.07
N SER A 282 46.59 -6.22 -5.49
CA SER A 282 45.69 -7.32 -5.14
C SER A 282 44.36 -7.50 -5.90
N LYS A 283 44.38 -8.55 -6.73
CA LYS A 283 43.27 -9.48 -6.96
C LYS A 283 42.61 -9.86 -5.63
N ASP A 284 41.28 -9.74 -5.51
CA ASP A 284 40.42 -10.93 -5.48
C ASP A 284 38.95 -10.58 -5.76
N ARG A 285 38.39 -11.10 -6.86
CA ARG A 285 36.98 -10.91 -7.22
C ARG A 285 36.16 -11.97 -6.50
N SER A 286 35.46 -11.52 -5.45
CA SER A 286 34.38 -12.22 -4.76
C SER A 286 33.48 -13.03 -5.71
N LYS A 287 33.50 -14.36 -5.56
CA LYS A 287 32.46 -15.27 -6.06
C LYS A 287 31.19 -15.14 -5.20
N ARG A 288 30.27 -14.27 -5.61
CA ARG A 288 28.84 -14.33 -5.23
C ARG A 288 27.99 -14.59 -6.46
N LYS A 289 27.64 -15.84 -6.76
CA LYS A 289 26.57 -16.19 -7.70
C LYS A 289 25.93 -17.54 -7.40
N TRP A 290 24.94 -17.52 -6.53
CA TRP A 290 23.76 -18.39 -6.52
C TRP A 290 22.82 -17.69 -5.52
N PHE A 291 21.67 -17.12 -5.86
CA PHE A 291 20.49 -17.67 -6.52
C PHE A 291 19.83 -16.59 -7.39
N ASN A 292 19.51 -16.91 -8.64
CA ASN A 292 18.55 -16.17 -9.46
C ASN A 292 17.49 -17.19 -9.89
N LEU A 293 16.38 -17.29 -9.16
CA LEU A 293 15.20 -17.99 -9.64
C LEU A 293 14.22 -16.94 -10.19
N ASN A 294 14.31 -16.74 -11.50
CA ASN A 294 13.38 -15.93 -12.27
C ASN A 294 12.15 -16.81 -12.59
N ILE A 295 11.11 -16.78 -11.76
CA ILE A 295 9.82 -17.38 -12.10
C ILE A 295 9.10 -16.39 -13.02
N LYS A 296 9.39 -16.51 -14.32
CA LYS A 296 8.62 -15.87 -15.38
C LYS A 296 7.46 -16.81 -15.74
N GLY A 297 6.26 -16.24 -15.74
CA GLY A 297 5.00 -16.95 -15.92
C GLY A 297 4.91 -17.78 -17.20
N SER A 298 4.09 -18.80 -17.13
CA SER A 298 3.53 -19.45 -18.31
C SER A 298 2.01 -19.37 -18.21
N ASP A 299 1.46 -18.47 -19.03
CA ASP A 299 0.12 -18.62 -19.58
C ASP A 299 0.05 -19.98 -20.28
N LYS A 300 -0.98 -20.77 -19.96
CA LYS A 300 -1.54 -21.75 -20.89
C LYS A 300 -3.06 -21.70 -20.82
N LYS A 301 -3.63 -21.03 -21.82
CA LYS A 301 -4.95 -21.32 -22.39
C LYS A 301 -5.04 -22.80 -22.76
N LEU A 302 -6.10 -23.46 -22.29
CA LEU A 302 -6.79 -24.63 -22.87
C LEU A 302 -8.18 -24.59 -22.22
N GLY A 303 -9.33 -24.62 -22.87
CA GLY A 303 -9.77 -24.58 -24.25
C GLY A 303 -11.28 -24.32 -24.19
#